data_AF-A0A368MHR8-F1
#
_entry.id   AF-A0A368MHR8-F1
#
_cell.length_a   1.000
_cell.length_b   1.000
_cell.length_c   1.000
_cell.angle_alpha   90.00
_cell.angle_beta   90.00
_cell.angle_gamma   90.00
#
_symmetry.space_group_name_H-M   'P 1'
#
loop_
_entity.id
_entity.type
_entity.pdbx_description
1 polymer ?
#
loop_
_entity_poly.entity_id
_entity_poly.type
_entity_poly.pdbx_seq_one_letter_code
_entity_poly.pdbx_strand_id
1 'polypeptide(L)'
;MTFLILQLCSVVYARFIPEKFFCWAPYDEHTNYQIKVNINGKDLSRSEITSRYNYLSKGWEPRSIDNIFSLVQQYETTYGKAEKADVEILYNTNGNGWKIWKPIK
;
A
#
# COMPACT_ATOMS: atom_id res chain seq x y z
N MET A 1 -32.95 14.75 15.27
CA MET A 1 -32.51 13.36 15.50
C MET A 1 -31.75 12.77 14.32
N THR A 2 -32.26 12.89 13.09
CA THR A 2 -31.61 12.36 11.87
C THR A 2 -30.15 12.80 11.70
N PHE A 3 -29.85 14.07 12.00
CA PHE A 3 -28.48 14.59 11.96
C PHE A 3 -27.53 13.88 12.93
N LEU A 4 -27.97 13.61 14.16
CA LEU A 4 -27.15 12.93 15.18
C LEU A 4 -26.92 11.46 14.83
N ILE A 5 -27.93 10.79 14.27
CA ILE A 5 -27.79 9.40 13.79
C ILE A 5 -26.80 9.34 12.63
N LEU A 6 -26.88 10.29 11.68
CA LEU A 6 -25.95 10.37 10.56
C LEU A 6 -24.51 10.60 11.05
N GLN A 7 -24.31 11.50 12.01
CA GLN A 7 -23.00 11.72 12.62
C GLN A 7 -22.47 10.45 13.31
N LEU A 8 -23.31 9.73 14.05
CA LEU A 8 -22.92 8.49 14.71
C LEU A 8 -22.51 7.42 13.69
N CYS A 9 -23.28 7.25 12.62
CA CYS A 9 -22.96 6.32 11.54
C CYS A 9 -21.64 6.69 10.84
N SER A 10 -21.40 7.98 10.59
CA SER A 10 -20.14 8.45 9.99
C SER A 10 -18.93 8.16 10.88
N VAL A 11 -19.04 8.33 12.20
CA VAL A 11 -17.96 8.02 13.15
C VAL A 11 -17.67 6.52 13.19
N VAL A 12 -18.72 5.69 13.21
CA VAL A 12 -18.57 4.23 13.17
C VAL A 12 -17.92 3.79 11.86
N TYR A 13 -18.37 4.31 10.72
CA TYR A 13 -17.80 4.02 9.41
C TYR A 13 -16.33 4.42 9.31
N ALA A 14 -15.98 5.63 9.78
CA ALA A 14 -14.60 6.13 9.78
C ALA A 14 -13.64 5.24 10.58
N ARG A 15 -14.15 4.48 11.57
CA ARG A 15 -13.33 3.55 12.36
C ARG A 15 -12.77 2.42 11.50
N PHE A 16 -13.48 2.03 10.44
CA PHE A 16 -13.13 0.92 9.53
C PHE A 16 -12.41 1.38 8.25
N ILE A 17 -12.19 2.68 8.05
CA ILE A 17 -11.42 3.16 6.90
C ILE A 17 -9.93 2.87 7.14
N PRO A 18 -9.25 2.10 6.26
CA PRO A 18 -7.84 1.76 6.40
C PRO A 18 -6.92 2.94 6.05
N GLU A 19 -7.42 3.95 5.33
CA GLU A 19 -6.68 5.11 4.84
C GLU A 19 -6.35 6.18 5.91
N LYS A 20 -5.96 5.76 7.11
CA LYS A 20 -5.57 6.67 8.20
C LYS A 20 -4.16 7.25 8.02
N PHE A 21 -3.45 6.89 6.94
CA PHE A 21 -2.02 7.21 6.78
C PHE A 21 -1.69 8.70 6.65
N PHE A 22 -2.70 9.58 6.59
CA PHE A 22 -2.58 11.04 6.66
C PHE A 22 -3.10 11.62 8.00
N CYS A 23 -2.94 10.90 9.11
CA CYS A 23 -3.20 11.46 10.44
C CYS A 23 -2.06 12.39 10.93
N TRP A 24 -2.42 13.36 11.76
CA TRP A 24 -1.45 14.27 12.39
C TRP A 24 -0.53 13.55 13.40
N ALA A 25 -1.01 12.48 14.02
CA ALA A 25 -0.19 11.66 14.90
C ALA A 25 0.73 10.74 14.06
N PRO A 26 2.03 10.70 14.38
CA PRO A 26 2.95 9.75 13.73
C PRO A 26 2.48 8.32 14.01
N TYR A 27 2.64 7.46 13.01
CA TYR A 27 2.40 6.04 13.17
C TYR A 27 3.43 5.45 14.12
N ASP A 28 2.97 4.64 15.08
CA ASP A 28 3.84 3.80 15.92
C ASP A 28 4.17 2.46 15.23
N GLU A 29 3.97 2.41 13.91
CA GLU A 29 4.25 1.27 13.07
C GLU A 29 5.50 1.56 12.25
N HIS A 30 6.49 0.69 12.35
CA HIS A 30 7.70 0.73 11.56
C HIS A 30 7.69 -0.48 10.62
N THR A 31 7.42 -0.25 9.34
CA THR A 31 7.32 -1.34 8.37
C THR A 31 8.53 -1.35 7.44
N ASN A 32 9.30 -2.43 7.45
CA ASN A 32 10.29 -2.70 6.41
C ASN A 32 9.60 -3.37 5.24
N TYR A 33 9.84 -2.88 4.02
CA TYR A 33 9.22 -3.43 2.83
C TYR A 33 10.21 -3.57 1.67
N GLN A 34 9.85 -4.47 0.75
CA GLN A 34 10.50 -4.66 -0.53
C GLN A 34 9.46 -5.00 -1.60
N ILE A 35 9.44 -4.22 -2.66
CA ILE A 35 8.60 -4.43 -3.84
C ILE A 35 9.38 -5.27 -4.85
N LYS A 36 8.74 -6.31 -5.37
CA LYS A 36 9.22 -7.13 -6.49
C LYS A 36 8.19 -7.06 -7.61
N VAL A 37 8.66 -6.79 -8.82
CA VAL A 37 7.82 -6.73 -10.02
C VAL A 37 8.48 -7.56 -11.10
N ASN A 38 7.71 -8.49 -11.66
CA ASN A 38 8.10 -9.28 -12.82
C ASN A 38 7.15 -8.97 -13.97
N ILE A 39 7.67 -8.49 -15.11
CA ILE A 39 6.88 -8.24 -16.31
C ILE A 39 7.35 -9.21 -17.40
N ASN A 40 6.44 -10.07 -17.86
CA ASN A 40 6.72 -11.05 -18.93
C ASN A 40 8.00 -11.90 -18.68
N GLY A 41 8.24 -12.31 -17.43
CA GLY A 41 9.40 -13.11 -17.05
C GLY A 41 10.68 -12.30 -16.77
N LYS A 42 10.65 -10.97 -16.94
CA LYS A 42 11.78 -10.09 -16.60
C LYS A 42 11.52 -9.38 -15.27
N ASP A 43 12.41 -9.60 -14.30
CA ASP A 43 12.41 -8.84 -13.05
C ASP A 43 12.85 -7.39 -13.30
N LEU A 44 12.07 -6.45 -12.79
CA LEU A 44 12.44 -5.04 -12.81
C LEU A 44 13.55 -4.75 -11.80
N SER A 45 14.49 -3.91 -12.20
CA SER A 45 15.48 -3.35 -11.31
C SER A 45 14.83 -2.37 -10.32
N ARG A 46 15.52 -2.08 -9.22
CA ARG A 46 15.05 -1.12 -8.20
C ARG A 46 14.75 0.25 -8.79
N SER A 47 15.54 0.70 -9.77
CA SER A 47 15.34 1.99 -10.45
C SER A 47 14.07 1.98 -11.30
N GLU A 48 13.83 0.90 -12.04
CA GLU A 48 12.62 0.74 -12.87
C GLU A 48 11.36 0.69 -11.99
N ILE A 49 11.39 -0.03 -10.87
CA ILE A 49 10.29 -0.08 -9.90
C ILE A 49 10.03 1.31 -9.32
N THR A 50 11.08 2.01 -8.90
CA THR A 50 10.95 3.37 -8.37
C THR A 50 10.37 4.34 -9.40
N SER A 51 10.80 4.24 -10.66
CA SER A 51 10.26 5.06 -11.74
C SER A 51 8.81 4.71 -12.09
N ARG A 52 8.41 3.44 -11.93
CA ARG A 52 7.04 2.97 -12.22
C ARG A 52 6.04 3.52 -11.21
N TYR A 53 6.31 3.34 -9.92
CA TYR A 53 5.39 3.73 -8.84
C TYR A 53 5.64 5.13 -8.28
N ASN A 54 6.69 5.81 -8.74
CA ASN A 54 7.18 7.07 -8.17
C ASN A 54 7.38 6.98 -6.64
N TYR A 55 7.81 5.81 -6.16
CA TYR A 55 8.00 5.49 -4.76
C TYR A 55 9.20 4.57 -4.56
N LEU A 56 9.84 4.60 -3.40
CA LEU A 56 11.02 3.77 -3.15
C LEU A 56 10.66 2.28 -3.28
N SER A 57 11.50 1.51 -3.96
CA SER A 57 11.28 0.07 -4.18
C SER A 57 11.55 -0.80 -2.96
N LYS A 58 12.27 -0.28 -1.96
CA LYS A 58 12.49 -0.92 -0.66
C LYS A 58 12.86 0.13 0.38
N GLY A 59 12.64 -0.20 1.65
CA GLY A 59 13.09 0.63 2.75
C GLY A 59 12.18 0.52 3.97
N TRP A 60 12.28 1.54 4.82
CA TRP A 60 11.36 1.72 5.94
C TRP A 60 10.25 2.67 5.53
N GLU A 61 9.01 2.22 5.71
CA GLU A 61 7.82 3.04 5.57
C GLU A 61 7.51 3.66 6.95
N PRO A 62 7.62 5.00 7.09
CA PRO A 62 7.26 5.69 8.32
C PRO A 62 5.74 5.85 8.51
N ARG A 63 4.93 5.52 7.49
CA ARG A 63 3.46 5.51 7.53
C ARG A 63 2.94 4.07 7.66
N SER A 64 1.63 3.87 7.54
CA SER A 64 1.08 2.52 7.33
C SER A 64 1.56 1.93 6.01
N ILE A 65 1.82 0.62 6.00
CA ILE A 65 2.09 -0.17 4.80
C ILE A 65 0.96 -0.07 3.76
N ASP A 66 -0.26 0.22 4.21
CA ASP A 66 -1.42 0.44 3.33
C ASP A 66 -1.19 1.58 2.33
N ASN A 67 -0.35 2.57 2.66
CA ASN A 67 0.03 3.63 1.72
C ASN A 67 0.68 3.04 0.46
N ILE A 68 1.60 2.09 0.64
CA ILE A 68 2.29 1.43 -0.47
C ILE A 68 1.32 0.53 -1.23
N PHE A 69 0.45 -0.19 -0.51
CA PHE A 69 -0.58 -1.03 -1.14
C PHE A 69 -1.50 -0.20 -2.03
N SER A 70 -1.99 0.94 -1.55
CA SER A 70 -2.85 1.84 -2.32
C SER A 70 -2.14 2.42 -3.55
N LEU A 71 -0.88 2.85 -3.42
CA LEU A 71 -0.10 3.36 -4.55
C LEU A 71 0.09 2.30 -5.65
N VAL A 72 0.49 1.09 -5.25
CA VAL A 72 0.71 -0.02 -6.19
C VAL A 72 -0.62 -0.47 -6.79
N GLN A 73 -1.66 -0.64 -5.99
CA GLN A 73 -3.00 -1.02 -6.45
C GLN A 73 -3.55 0.00 -7.46
N GLN A 74 -3.45 1.29 -7.16
CA GLN A 74 -3.93 2.35 -8.04
C GLN A 74 -3.18 2.35 -9.38
N TYR A 75 -1.86 2.21 -9.36
CA TYR A 75 -1.06 2.14 -10.58
C TYR A 75 -1.41 0.92 -11.43
N GLU A 76 -1.46 -0.27 -10.81
CA GLU A 76 -1.77 -1.52 -11.53
C GLU A 76 -3.19 -1.52 -12.10
N THR A 77 -4.15 -0.89 -11.39
CA THR A 77 -5.54 -0.74 -11.87
C THR A 77 -5.65 0.26 -13.02
N THR A 78 -4.88 1.36 -12.98
CA THR A 78 -5.01 2.47 -13.93
C THR A 78 -4.15 2.29 -15.18
N TYR A 79 -2.89 1.92 -15.01
CA TYR A 79 -1.88 1.84 -16.08
C TYR A 79 -1.38 0.42 -16.31
N GLY A 80 -1.27 -0.40 -15.25
CA GLY A 80 -0.73 -1.76 -15.33
C GLY A 80 -1.67 -2.80 -15.95
N LYS A 81 -2.95 -2.48 -16.20
CA LYS A 81 -3.96 -3.46 -16.67
C LYS A 81 -3.60 -4.16 -17.98
N ALA A 82 -2.88 -3.49 -18.89
CA ALA A 82 -2.45 -4.07 -20.16
C ALA A 82 -1.16 -4.88 -20.03
N GLU A 83 -0.39 -4.65 -18.96
CA GLU A 83 0.89 -5.28 -18.72
C GLU A 83 0.67 -6.50 -17.80
N LYS A 84 1.09 -7.69 -18.22
CA LYS A 84 1.01 -8.90 -17.39
C LYS A 84 2.11 -8.86 -16.29
N ALA A 85 2.08 -7.84 -15.45
CA ALA A 85 3.05 -7.59 -14.38
C ALA A 85 2.66 -8.39 -13.12
N ASP A 86 3.46 -9.37 -12.69
CA ASP A 86 3.30 -9.98 -11.38
C ASP A 86 4.00 -9.11 -10.33
N VAL A 87 3.25 -8.69 -9.32
CA VAL A 87 3.71 -7.72 -8.32
C VAL A 87 3.55 -8.33 -6.94
N GLU A 88 4.63 -8.32 -6.17
CA GLU A 88 4.67 -8.82 -4.81
C GLU A 88 5.32 -7.80 -3.89
N ILE A 89 4.67 -7.52 -2.77
CA ILE A 89 5.21 -6.64 -1.72
C ILE A 89 5.49 -7.50 -0.50
N LEU A 90 6.77 -7.70 -0.21
CA LEU A 90 7.21 -8.31 1.04
C LEU A 90 7.29 -7.22 2.10
N TYR A 91 6.66 -7.43 3.24
CA TYR A 91 6.67 -6.46 4.33
C TYR A 91 6.75 -7.12 5.71
N ASN A 92 7.34 -6.39 6.65
CA ASN A 92 7.51 -6.76 8.04
C ASN A 92 7.24 -5.52 8.91
N THR A 93 6.15 -5.55 9.67
CA THR A 93 5.75 -4.45 10.56
C THR A 93 6.14 -4.80 11.99
N ASN A 94 6.89 -3.91 12.65
CA ASN A 94 7.27 -4.02 14.06
C ASN A 94 7.99 -5.34 14.43
N GLY A 95 8.76 -5.91 13.49
CA GLY A 95 9.51 -7.15 13.72
C GLY A 95 8.66 -8.42 13.69
N ASN A 96 7.38 -8.32 13.31
CA ASN A 96 6.53 -9.49 13.08
C ASN A 96 7.05 -10.32 11.88
N GLY A 97 6.55 -11.54 11.70
CA GLY A 97 6.94 -12.37 10.55
C GLY A 97 6.71 -11.65 9.21
N TRP A 98 7.56 -11.96 8.22
CA TRP A 98 7.41 -11.44 6.86
C TRP A 98 6.09 -11.89 6.24
N LYS A 99 5.37 -10.94 5.66
CA LYS A 99 4.11 -11.15 4.93
C LYS A 99 4.29 -10.75 3.47
N ILE A 100 3.47 -11.34 2.62
CA ILE A 100 3.42 -11.03 1.19
C ILE A 100 2.03 -10.46 0.89
N TRP A 101 2.01 -9.33 0.22
CA TRP A 101 0.80 -8.75 -0.35
C TRP A 101 0.90 -8.72 -1.87
N LYS A 102 -0.24 -8.91 -2.55
CA LYS A 102 -0.37 -8.85 -4.00
C LYS A 102 -1.54 -7.94 -4.37
N PRO A 103 -1.43 -7.12 -5.43
CA PRO A 103 -2.54 -6.31 -5.90
C PRO A 103 -3.63 -7.18 -6.52
N ILE A 104 -4.87 -6.75 -6.37
CA ILE A 104 -6.04 -7.39 -6.97
C ILE A 104 -6.16 -6.88 -8.41
N LYS A 105 -6.24 -7.78 -9.39
CA LYS A 105 -6.32 -7.43 -10.82
C LYS A 105 -7.74 -7.56 -11.37
#